data_AF-A0A8C5D3Y3-F1
#
_entry.id   AF-A0A8C5D3Y3-F1
#
_cell.length_a   1.000
_cell.length_b   1.000
_cell.length_c   1.000
_cell.angle_alpha   90.00
_cell.angle_beta   90.00
_cell.angle_gamma   90.00
#
_symmetry.space_group_name_H-M   'P 1'
#
loop_
_entity.id
_entity.type
_entity.pdbx_description
1 polymer ?
#
loop_
_entity_poly.entity_id
_entity_poly.type
_entity_poly.pdbx_seq_one_letter_code
_entity_poly.pdbx_strand_id
1 'polypeptide(L)'
;MENFKPYPSPFIEAEEAQRIETNIYRDKLENVQLERENMVFDAKVDSMALSNLVHNKHALTEIELCTELQELRANVKAEELNKQSCIQELQLKQNMELMELNNKYEDKCREVDKIMTLEDEMDTRVKEIKIRKNRELERATELNAHNVACELKKKDKWKEELENANKLAQRQERKHLAAKNENKRLTEAIQKAELMKIHLLMDLEEYEKYKVKQRANQGRLNKLKKERHQQKVEKELLLQANYTSFESLVLNLSHTESKTCQPVIFAIIYRPPGPYSEFLAELSEFILNLVLSSDKILIVGDFNIHVDKDSDSLSSAFMSLIDSVGFFQTINEATHRLN
;
A
#
# COMPACT_ATOMS: atom_id res chain seq x y z
N MET A 1 -9.70 -113.96 197.05
CA MET A 1 -10.47 -113.67 198.28
C MET A 1 -11.25 -112.40 198.00
N GLU A 2 -12.50 -112.52 197.57
CA GLU A 2 -13.70 -112.79 198.39
C GLU A 2 -14.22 -111.52 199.06
N ASN A 3 -15.52 -111.26 198.82
CA ASN A 3 -16.51 -110.78 199.79
C ASN A 3 -16.39 -109.30 200.25
N PHE A 4 -17.44 -108.52 200.52
CA PHE A 4 -18.88 -108.77 200.78
C PHE A 4 -19.69 -107.44 200.69
N LYS A 5 -21.04 -107.52 200.62
CA LYS A 5 -22.04 -106.42 200.65
C LYS A 5 -22.60 -106.14 202.08
N PRO A 6 -23.24 -104.97 202.32
CA PRO A 6 -24.73 -104.87 202.52
C PRO A 6 -25.45 -103.58 201.95
N TYR A 7 -26.80 -103.47 202.14
CA TYR A 7 -27.89 -102.60 201.53
C TYR A 7 -28.10 -101.14 202.12
N PRO A 8 -29.18 -100.32 201.82
CA PRO A 8 -29.30 -99.23 200.79
C PRO A 8 -29.71 -97.79 201.31
N SER A 9 -29.69 -96.72 200.46
CA SER A 9 -30.19 -95.35 200.80
C SER A 9 -30.72 -94.54 199.57
N PRO A 10 -31.81 -93.73 199.68
CA PRO A 10 -32.59 -93.15 198.56
C PRO A 10 -32.20 -91.71 198.19
N PHE A 11 -31.08 -91.52 197.48
CA PHE A 11 -30.68 -90.19 196.96
C PHE A 11 -30.25 -90.20 195.48
N ILE A 12 -30.38 -91.33 194.78
CA ILE A 12 -29.82 -91.53 193.43
C ILE A 12 -30.86 -91.36 192.31
N GLU A 13 -32.18 -91.44 192.57
CA GLU A 13 -33.21 -91.41 191.50
C GLU A 13 -33.64 -90.01 191.01
N ALA A 14 -33.50 -88.94 191.80
CA ALA A 14 -34.00 -87.61 191.41
C ALA A 14 -33.07 -86.85 190.42
N GLU A 15 -31.77 -87.09 190.52
CA GLU A 15 -30.76 -86.40 189.71
C GLU A 15 -30.73 -86.93 188.25
N GLU A 16 -31.10 -88.20 188.08
CA GLU A 16 -31.15 -88.85 186.78
C GLU A 16 -32.35 -88.38 185.95
N ALA A 17 -33.50 -88.12 186.59
CA ALA A 17 -34.70 -87.58 185.94
C ALA A 17 -34.50 -86.15 185.39
N GLN A 18 -33.85 -85.27 186.16
CA GLN A 18 -33.57 -83.89 185.73
C GLN A 18 -32.60 -83.83 184.55
N ARG A 19 -31.65 -84.76 184.49
CA ARG A 19 -30.71 -84.92 183.37
C ARG A 19 -31.43 -85.28 182.07
N ILE A 20 -32.41 -86.19 182.15
CA ILE A 20 -33.21 -86.63 181.00
C ILE A 20 -34.04 -85.47 180.45
N GLU A 21 -34.75 -84.73 181.31
CA GLU A 21 -35.58 -83.59 180.88
C GLU A 21 -34.74 -82.47 180.27
N THR A 22 -33.59 -82.15 180.88
CA THR A 22 -32.65 -81.14 180.34
C THR A 22 -32.09 -81.56 178.98
N ASN A 23 -31.85 -82.86 178.75
CA ASN A 23 -31.41 -83.36 177.45
C ASN A 23 -32.53 -83.28 176.40
N ILE A 24 -33.79 -83.56 176.75
CA ILE A 24 -34.93 -83.45 175.82
C ILE A 24 -35.13 -82.00 175.34
N TYR A 25 -35.03 -81.02 176.24
CA TYR A 25 -35.12 -79.60 175.85
C TYR A 25 -33.91 -79.14 175.03
N ARG A 26 -32.72 -79.67 175.31
CA ARG A 26 -31.52 -79.40 174.51
C ARG A 26 -31.71 -79.91 173.08
N ASP A 27 -32.14 -81.15 172.90
CA ASP A 27 -32.38 -81.75 171.58
C ASP A 27 -33.46 -80.99 170.79
N LYS A 28 -34.54 -80.54 171.46
CA LYS A 28 -35.58 -79.72 170.82
C LYS A 28 -35.06 -78.36 170.39
N LEU A 29 -34.25 -77.70 171.23
CA LEU A 29 -33.66 -76.42 170.90
C LEU A 29 -32.67 -76.56 169.73
N GLU A 30 -31.87 -77.62 169.73
CA GLU A 30 -30.92 -77.96 168.68
C GLU A 30 -31.64 -78.27 167.36
N ASN A 31 -32.75 -79.00 167.40
CA ASN A 31 -33.60 -79.22 166.20
C ASN A 31 -34.21 -77.93 165.65
N VAL A 32 -34.73 -77.03 166.50
CA VAL A 32 -35.28 -75.74 166.05
C VAL A 32 -34.19 -74.83 165.48
N GLN A 33 -32.98 -74.89 166.02
CA GLN A 33 -31.82 -74.19 165.47
C GLN A 33 -31.43 -74.76 164.11
N LEU A 34 -31.35 -76.07 163.97
CA LEU A 34 -31.07 -76.75 162.70
C LEU A 34 -32.13 -76.44 161.63
N GLU A 35 -33.41 -76.46 161.97
CA GLU A 35 -34.47 -76.08 161.02
C GLU A 35 -34.35 -74.62 160.58
N ARG A 36 -34.04 -73.69 161.50
CA ARG A 36 -33.79 -72.29 161.13
C ARG A 36 -32.56 -72.13 160.24
N GLU A 37 -31.48 -72.82 160.57
CA GLU A 37 -30.24 -72.81 159.77
C GLU A 37 -30.49 -73.39 158.38
N ASN A 38 -31.26 -74.48 158.27
CA ASN A 38 -31.68 -75.05 156.99
C ASN A 38 -32.58 -74.10 156.21
N MET A 39 -33.58 -73.45 156.84
CA MET A 39 -34.44 -72.46 156.16
C MET A 39 -33.66 -71.24 155.67
N VAL A 40 -32.69 -70.75 156.46
CA VAL A 40 -31.81 -69.65 156.05
C VAL A 40 -30.88 -70.09 154.93
N PHE A 41 -30.37 -71.32 154.99
CA PHE A 41 -29.58 -71.92 153.92
C PHE A 41 -30.40 -72.01 152.62
N ASP A 42 -31.62 -72.56 152.68
CA ASP A 42 -32.52 -72.70 151.54
C ASP A 42 -32.89 -71.33 150.95
N ALA A 43 -33.29 -70.36 151.77
CA ALA A 43 -33.58 -68.99 151.31
C ALA A 43 -32.36 -68.32 150.67
N LYS A 44 -31.15 -68.60 151.17
CA LYS A 44 -29.89 -68.11 150.59
C LYS A 44 -29.58 -68.80 149.26
N VAL A 45 -29.81 -70.10 149.16
CA VAL A 45 -29.70 -70.86 147.91
C VAL A 45 -30.69 -70.33 146.86
N ASP A 46 -31.96 -70.11 147.24
CA ASP A 46 -32.99 -69.54 146.36
C ASP A 46 -32.67 -68.10 145.95
N SER A 47 -32.24 -67.26 146.88
CA SER A 47 -31.80 -65.88 146.57
C SER A 47 -30.61 -65.89 145.62
N MET A 48 -29.68 -66.82 145.78
CA MET A 48 -28.51 -66.96 144.94
C MET A 48 -28.88 -67.50 143.55
N ALA A 49 -29.83 -68.45 143.47
CA ALA A 49 -30.39 -68.95 142.22
C ALA A 49 -31.14 -67.85 141.45
N LEU A 50 -31.98 -67.05 142.11
CA LEU A 50 -32.67 -65.90 141.50
C LEU A 50 -31.68 -64.84 141.02
N SER A 51 -30.67 -64.52 141.83
CA SER A 51 -29.60 -63.58 141.44
C SER A 51 -28.84 -64.08 140.21
N ASN A 52 -28.50 -65.37 140.16
CA ASN A 52 -27.81 -65.97 139.01
C ASN A 52 -28.70 -65.99 137.76
N LEU A 53 -30.00 -66.25 137.90
CA LEU A 53 -30.95 -66.21 136.79
C LEU A 53 -31.07 -64.81 136.20
N VAL A 54 -31.21 -63.79 137.06
CA VAL A 54 -31.27 -62.38 136.65
C VAL A 54 -29.95 -61.95 136.00
N HIS A 55 -28.82 -62.34 136.58
CA HIS A 55 -27.50 -62.04 136.02
C HIS A 55 -27.30 -62.70 134.65
N ASN A 56 -27.64 -63.99 134.50
CA ASN A 56 -27.58 -64.69 133.22
C ASN A 56 -28.50 -64.06 132.17
N LYS A 57 -29.71 -63.65 132.55
CA LYS A 57 -30.62 -62.95 131.65
C LYS A 57 -30.07 -61.59 131.21
N HIS A 58 -29.47 -60.84 132.13
CA HIS A 58 -28.83 -59.56 131.81
C HIS A 58 -27.63 -59.75 130.88
N ALA A 59 -26.77 -60.72 131.16
CA ALA A 59 -25.63 -61.07 130.31
C ALA A 59 -26.06 -61.48 128.90
N LEU A 60 -27.13 -62.28 128.77
CA LEU A 60 -27.70 -62.63 127.46
C LEU A 60 -28.21 -61.39 126.71
N THR A 61 -28.93 -60.51 127.39
CA THR A 61 -29.46 -59.27 126.77
C THR A 61 -28.33 -58.32 126.37
N GLU A 62 -27.27 -58.23 127.17
CA GLU A 62 -26.08 -57.43 126.85
C GLU A 62 -25.34 -58.01 125.64
N ILE A 63 -25.20 -59.33 125.55
CA ILE A 63 -24.64 -60.01 124.37
C ILE A 63 -25.49 -59.69 123.13
N GLU A 64 -26.82 -59.83 123.22
CA GLU A 64 -27.77 -59.53 122.15
C GLU A 64 -27.64 -58.07 121.65
N LEU A 65 -27.67 -57.09 122.56
CA LEU A 65 -27.49 -55.68 122.22
C LEU A 65 -26.09 -55.39 121.64
N CYS A 66 -25.05 -56.06 122.14
CA CYS A 66 -23.71 -55.93 121.58
C CYS A 66 -23.64 -56.50 120.17
N THR A 67 -24.30 -57.62 119.88
CA THR A 67 -24.40 -58.17 118.52
C THR A 67 -25.19 -57.25 117.59
N GLU A 68 -26.34 -56.71 118.02
CA GLU A 68 -27.12 -55.75 117.22
C GLU A 68 -26.33 -54.47 116.93
N LEU A 69 -25.61 -53.92 117.93
CA LEU A 69 -24.75 -52.75 117.73
C LEU A 69 -23.59 -53.05 116.77
N GLN A 70 -23.01 -54.24 116.83
CA GLN A 70 -21.97 -54.66 115.88
C GLN A 70 -22.53 -54.79 114.46
N GLU A 71 -23.73 -55.38 114.31
CA GLU A 71 -24.41 -55.52 113.02
C GLU A 71 -24.78 -54.16 112.42
N LEU A 72 -25.38 -53.26 113.21
CA LEU A 72 -25.67 -51.89 112.79
C LEU A 72 -24.40 -51.14 112.38
N ARG A 73 -23.31 -51.27 113.15
CA ARG A 73 -22.02 -50.68 112.77
C ARG A 73 -21.46 -51.25 111.47
N ALA A 74 -21.58 -52.56 111.26
CA ALA A 74 -21.17 -53.20 110.02
C ALA A 74 -22.01 -52.70 108.83
N ASN A 75 -23.32 -52.58 109.01
CA ASN A 75 -24.25 -52.09 107.99
C ASN A 75 -23.97 -50.62 107.60
N VAL A 76 -23.75 -49.73 108.57
CA VAL A 76 -23.38 -48.33 108.29
C VAL A 76 -22.07 -48.25 107.51
N LYS A 77 -21.05 -49.02 107.92
CA LYS A 77 -19.76 -49.06 107.23
C LYS A 77 -19.89 -49.63 105.82
N ALA A 78 -20.72 -50.65 105.62
CA ALA A 78 -21.02 -51.23 104.31
C ALA A 78 -21.73 -50.21 103.40
N GLU A 79 -22.71 -49.46 103.93
CA GLU A 79 -23.36 -48.38 103.19
C GLU A 79 -22.40 -47.26 102.81
N GLU A 80 -21.50 -46.84 103.70
CA GLU A 80 -20.48 -45.82 103.40
C GLU A 80 -19.55 -46.29 102.28
N LEU A 81 -19.05 -47.53 102.35
CA LEU A 81 -18.23 -48.13 101.29
C LEU A 81 -19.00 -48.20 99.96
N ASN A 82 -20.28 -48.58 100.00
CA ASN A 82 -21.11 -48.65 98.79
C ASN A 82 -21.35 -47.26 98.17
N LYS A 83 -21.65 -46.25 98.98
CA LYS A 83 -21.78 -44.84 98.53
C LYS A 83 -20.46 -44.35 97.93
N GLN A 84 -19.33 -44.66 98.56
CA GLN A 84 -18.01 -44.31 98.05
C GLN A 84 -17.71 -44.99 96.71
N SER A 85 -18.04 -46.28 96.57
CA SER A 85 -17.90 -47.01 95.30
C SER A 85 -18.77 -46.40 94.20
N CYS A 86 -20.02 -46.05 94.50
CA CYS A 86 -20.94 -45.42 93.56
C CYS A 86 -20.43 -44.04 93.10
N ILE A 87 -19.90 -43.22 94.02
CA ILE A 87 -19.28 -41.93 93.69
C ILE A 87 -18.09 -42.13 92.75
N GLN A 88 -17.21 -43.09 93.04
CA GLN A 88 -16.06 -43.38 92.18
C GLN A 88 -16.47 -43.84 90.78
N GLU A 89 -17.49 -44.69 90.68
CA GLU A 89 -18.01 -45.16 89.39
C GLU A 89 -18.61 -44.02 88.55
N LEU A 90 -19.37 -43.13 89.19
CA LEU A 90 -19.91 -41.93 88.53
C LEU A 90 -18.79 -40.99 88.06
N GLN A 91 -17.76 -40.78 88.87
CA GLN A 91 -16.59 -39.98 88.49
C GLN A 91 -15.85 -40.59 87.30
N LEU A 92 -15.66 -41.91 87.28
CA LEU A 92 -15.03 -42.61 86.17
C LEU A 92 -15.83 -42.44 84.88
N LYS A 93 -17.16 -42.60 84.97
CA LYS A 93 -18.07 -42.43 83.83
C LYS A 93 -18.05 -41.00 83.29
N GLN A 94 -18.09 -40.00 84.16
CA GLN A 94 -17.97 -38.59 83.76
C GLN A 94 -16.63 -38.32 83.06
N ASN A 95 -15.53 -38.86 83.57
CA ASN A 95 -14.22 -38.69 82.96
C ASN A 95 -14.13 -39.35 81.58
N MET A 96 -14.73 -40.53 81.41
CA MET A 96 -14.83 -41.19 80.09
C MET A 96 -15.66 -40.36 79.10
N GLU A 97 -16.83 -39.86 79.52
CA GLU A 97 -17.69 -39.03 78.67
C GLU A 97 -16.98 -37.74 78.23
N LEU A 98 -16.25 -37.08 79.16
CA LEU A 98 -15.43 -35.91 78.85
C LEU A 98 -14.29 -36.24 77.88
N MET A 99 -13.62 -37.39 78.06
CA MET A 99 -12.56 -37.85 77.17
C MET A 99 -13.08 -38.12 75.75
N GLU A 100 -14.21 -38.81 75.63
CA GLU A 100 -14.84 -39.06 74.33
C GLU A 100 -15.27 -37.77 73.63
N LEU A 101 -15.85 -36.83 74.39
CA LEU A 101 -16.25 -35.54 73.87
C LEU A 101 -15.02 -34.75 73.40
N ASN A 102 -13.95 -34.73 74.20
CA ASN A 102 -12.70 -34.07 73.84
C ASN A 102 -12.09 -34.67 72.57
N ASN A 103 -12.06 -36.00 72.44
CA ASN A 103 -11.57 -36.68 71.24
C ASN A 103 -12.39 -36.28 70.00
N LYS A 104 -13.73 -36.23 70.12
CA LYS A 104 -14.61 -35.77 69.02
C LYS A 104 -14.36 -34.32 68.63
N TYR A 105 -14.10 -33.44 69.60
CA TYR A 105 -13.73 -32.05 69.31
C TYR A 105 -12.37 -31.95 68.63
N GLU A 106 -11.39 -32.73 69.08
CA GLU A 106 -10.05 -32.73 68.50
C GLU A 106 -10.09 -33.21 67.03
N ASP A 107 -10.87 -34.25 66.73
CA ASP A 107 -11.07 -34.71 65.34
C ASP A 107 -11.72 -33.64 64.46
N LYS A 108 -12.72 -32.91 64.97
CA LYS A 108 -13.31 -31.77 64.27
C LYS A 108 -12.30 -30.64 64.04
N CYS A 109 -11.46 -30.32 65.03
CA CYS A 109 -10.41 -29.32 64.86
C CYS A 109 -9.44 -29.72 63.73
N ARG A 110 -9.01 -30.98 63.70
CA ARG A 110 -8.15 -31.52 62.62
C ARG A 110 -8.83 -31.44 61.25
N GLU A 111 -10.15 -31.63 61.19
CA GLU A 111 -10.91 -31.49 59.95
C GLU A 111 -10.96 -30.03 59.47
N VAL A 112 -11.19 -29.07 60.38
CA VAL A 112 -11.14 -27.64 60.09
C VAL A 112 -9.75 -27.22 59.61
N ASP A 113 -8.68 -27.70 60.23
CA ASP A 113 -7.30 -27.42 59.80
C ASP A 113 -7.06 -27.91 58.38
N LYS A 114 -7.53 -29.12 58.03
CA LYS A 114 -7.45 -29.64 56.66
C LYS A 114 -8.20 -28.76 55.67
N ILE A 115 -9.41 -28.31 56.02
CA ILE A 115 -10.20 -27.41 55.16
C ILE A 115 -9.44 -26.11 54.92
N MET A 116 -8.86 -25.52 55.98
CA MET A 116 -8.08 -24.29 55.88
C MET A 116 -6.86 -24.46 54.96
N THR A 117 -6.13 -25.59 55.06
CA THR A 117 -5.01 -25.86 54.15
C THR A 117 -5.45 -26.00 52.69
N LEU A 118 -6.60 -26.64 52.44
CA LEU A 118 -7.14 -26.78 51.09
C LEU A 118 -7.60 -25.43 50.52
N GLU A 119 -8.15 -24.53 51.35
CA GLU A 119 -8.51 -23.17 50.95
C GLU A 119 -7.27 -22.37 50.52
N ASP A 120 -6.17 -22.43 51.30
CA ASP A 120 -4.91 -21.77 50.94
C ASP A 120 -4.31 -22.31 49.63
N GLU A 121 -4.35 -23.62 49.43
CA GLU A 121 -3.92 -24.26 48.18
C GLU A 121 -4.79 -23.81 47.00
N MET A 122 -6.12 -23.75 47.19
CA MET A 122 -7.05 -23.31 46.17
C MET A 122 -6.78 -21.85 45.78
N ASP A 123 -6.58 -20.96 46.74
CA ASP A 123 -6.25 -19.55 46.51
C ASP A 123 -4.94 -19.39 45.75
N THR A 124 -3.93 -20.20 46.08
CA THR A 124 -2.66 -20.24 45.37
C THR A 124 -2.86 -20.67 43.91
N ARG A 125 -3.63 -21.74 43.67
CA ARG A 125 -3.94 -22.22 42.31
C ARG A 125 -4.73 -21.19 41.50
N VAL A 126 -5.67 -20.48 42.12
CA VAL A 126 -6.43 -19.40 41.46
C VAL A 126 -5.50 -18.27 41.03
N LYS A 127 -4.57 -17.85 41.90
CA LYS A 127 -3.56 -16.83 41.56
C LYS A 127 -2.67 -17.27 40.39
N GLU A 128 -2.20 -18.52 40.39
CA GLU A 128 -1.39 -19.07 39.30
C GLU A 128 -2.15 -19.11 37.96
N ILE A 129 -3.40 -19.57 37.98
CA ILE A 129 -4.26 -19.61 36.78
C ILE A 129 -4.45 -18.19 36.23
N LYS A 130 -4.71 -17.20 37.11
CA LYS A 130 -4.87 -15.81 36.71
C LYS A 130 -3.59 -15.26 36.06
N ILE A 131 -2.43 -15.52 36.64
CA ILE A 131 -1.12 -15.11 36.07
C ILE A 131 -0.89 -15.78 34.72
N ARG A 132 -1.13 -17.09 34.60
CA ARG A 132 -0.96 -17.83 33.35
C ARG A 132 -1.86 -17.27 32.25
N LYS A 133 -3.13 -17.03 32.56
CA LYS A 133 -4.12 -16.50 31.61
C LYS A 133 -3.79 -15.07 31.16
N ASN A 134 -3.30 -14.23 32.07
CA ASN A 134 -2.82 -12.88 31.72
C ASN A 134 -1.62 -12.92 30.78
N ARG A 135 -0.63 -13.80 31.04
CA ARG A 135 0.53 -13.97 30.13
C ARG A 135 0.13 -14.47 28.75
N GLU A 136 -0.82 -15.39 28.66
CA GLU A 136 -1.36 -15.87 27.39
C GLU A 136 -2.08 -14.75 26.62
N LEU A 137 -2.86 -13.93 27.33
CA LEU A 137 -3.52 -12.76 26.75
C LEU A 137 -2.49 -11.75 26.23
N GLU A 138 -1.45 -11.42 27.00
CA GLU A 138 -0.37 -10.53 26.60
C GLU A 138 0.31 -11.01 25.31
N ARG A 139 0.72 -12.28 25.26
CA ARG A 139 1.32 -12.88 24.05
C ARG A 139 0.39 -12.79 22.83
N ALA A 140 -0.90 -13.06 23.02
CA ALA A 140 -1.88 -12.96 21.94
C ALA A 140 -2.03 -11.51 21.46
N THR A 141 -2.04 -10.53 22.38
CA THR A 141 -2.10 -9.11 22.03
C THR A 141 -0.85 -8.62 21.30
N GLU A 142 0.34 -9.06 21.72
CA GLU A 142 1.61 -8.74 21.07
C GLU A 142 1.69 -9.32 19.66
N LEU A 143 1.29 -10.59 19.50
CA LEU A 143 1.24 -11.25 18.19
C LEU A 143 0.26 -10.53 17.26
N ASN A 144 -0.92 -10.16 17.77
CA ASN A 144 -1.90 -9.41 16.99
C ASN A 144 -1.37 -8.03 16.59
N ALA A 145 -0.73 -7.30 17.52
CA ALA A 145 -0.12 -6.00 17.23
C ALA A 145 1.00 -6.13 16.18
N HIS A 146 1.82 -7.17 16.25
CA HIS A 146 2.85 -7.46 15.25
C HIS A 146 2.26 -7.72 13.87
N ASN A 147 1.21 -8.55 13.80
CA ASN A 147 0.52 -8.86 12.54
C ASN A 147 -0.09 -7.60 11.92
N VAL A 148 -0.78 -6.77 12.71
CA VAL A 148 -1.33 -5.49 12.26
C VAL A 148 -0.22 -4.56 11.74
N ALA A 149 0.90 -4.45 12.45
CA ALA A 149 2.03 -3.63 12.01
C ALA A 149 2.63 -4.14 10.69
N CYS A 150 2.71 -5.46 10.49
CA CYS A 150 3.19 -6.07 9.25
C CYS A 150 2.25 -5.77 8.07
N GLU A 151 0.94 -5.88 8.26
CA GLU A 151 -0.06 -5.54 7.25
C GLU A 151 -0.08 -4.05 6.91
N LEU A 152 0.11 -3.16 7.89
CA LEU A 152 0.26 -1.72 7.64
C LEU A 152 1.48 -1.42 6.77
N LYS A 153 2.63 -2.05 7.04
CA LYS A 153 3.82 -1.92 6.19
C LYS A 153 3.58 -2.37 4.75
N LYS A 154 2.85 -3.48 4.55
CA LYS A 154 2.46 -3.93 3.20
C LYS A 154 1.56 -2.92 2.51
N LYS A 155 0.56 -2.39 3.22
CA LYS A 155 -0.35 -1.35 2.72
C LYS A 155 0.40 -0.09 2.27
N ASP A 156 1.39 0.36 3.04
CA ASP A 156 2.17 1.54 2.68
C ASP A 156 3.06 1.30 1.46
N LYS A 157 3.69 0.12 1.34
CA LYS A 157 4.39 -0.28 0.10
C LYS A 157 3.47 -0.27 -1.11
N TRP A 158 2.26 -0.84 -0.98
CA TRP A 158 1.31 -0.87 -2.09
C TRP A 158 0.83 0.53 -2.49
N LYS A 159 0.68 1.45 -1.53
CA LYS A 159 0.38 2.86 -1.85
C LYS A 159 1.50 3.52 -2.64
N GLU A 160 2.75 3.29 -2.26
CA GLU A 160 3.92 3.84 -2.97
C GLU A 160 4.01 3.27 -4.39
N GLU A 161 3.84 1.94 -4.54
CA GLU A 161 3.80 1.27 -5.85
C GLU A 161 2.66 1.82 -6.72
N LEU A 162 1.47 2.02 -6.16
CA LEU A 162 0.33 2.61 -6.85
C LEU A 162 0.61 4.05 -7.31
N GLU A 163 1.22 4.87 -6.46
CA GLU A 163 1.61 6.25 -6.83
C GLU A 163 2.63 6.26 -7.97
N ASN A 164 3.63 5.38 -7.91
CA ASN A 164 4.64 5.24 -8.96
C ASN A 164 4.04 4.76 -10.28
N ALA A 165 3.12 3.78 -10.24
CA ALA A 165 2.39 3.31 -11.41
C ALA A 165 1.55 4.43 -12.03
N ASN A 166 0.86 5.24 -11.22
CA ASN A 166 0.09 6.39 -11.69
C ASN A 166 0.96 7.45 -12.36
N LYS A 167 2.13 7.78 -11.78
CA LYS A 167 3.11 8.70 -12.39
C LYS A 167 3.61 8.16 -13.73
N LEU A 168 3.86 6.86 -13.83
CA LEU A 168 4.28 6.23 -15.08
C LEU A 168 3.17 6.27 -16.13
N ALA A 169 1.93 5.94 -15.76
CA ALA A 169 0.77 6.00 -16.64
C ALA A 169 0.57 7.42 -17.22
N GLN A 170 0.62 8.46 -16.37
CA GLN A 170 0.53 9.86 -16.81
C GLN A 170 1.66 10.24 -17.78
N ARG A 171 2.90 9.77 -17.55
CA ARG A 171 4.01 10.00 -18.48
C ARG A 171 3.76 9.34 -19.84
N GLN A 172 3.24 8.12 -19.85
CA GLN A 172 2.91 7.41 -21.09
C GLN A 172 1.76 8.09 -21.83
N GLU A 173 0.74 8.56 -21.12
CA GLU A 173 -0.38 9.29 -21.72
C GLU A 173 0.09 10.59 -22.39
N ARG A 174 0.99 11.35 -21.74
CA ARG A 174 1.61 12.54 -22.35
C ARG A 174 2.40 12.21 -23.62
N LYS A 175 3.18 11.12 -23.60
CA LYS A 175 3.93 10.65 -24.78
C LYS A 175 2.98 10.25 -25.91
N HIS A 176 1.94 9.50 -25.59
CA HIS A 176 0.92 9.09 -26.55
C HIS A 176 0.20 10.30 -27.16
N LEU A 177 -0.17 11.30 -26.34
CA LEU A 177 -0.80 12.53 -26.82
C LEU A 177 0.15 13.34 -27.73
N ALA A 178 1.43 13.48 -27.36
CA ALA A 178 2.43 14.14 -28.19
C ALA A 178 2.60 13.43 -29.54
N ALA A 179 2.72 12.10 -29.53
CA ALA A 179 2.82 11.29 -30.76
C ALA A 179 1.55 11.43 -31.62
N LYS A 180 0.37 11.44 -31.00
CA LYS A 180 -0.91 11.65 -31.70
C LYS A 180 -0.97 13.01 -32.38
N ASN A 181 -0.52 14.07 -31.71
CA ASN A 181 -0.48 15.42 -32.27
C ASN A 181 0.53 15.55 -33.42
N GLU A 182 1.72 14.96 -33.28
CA GLU A 182 2.71 14.97 -34.36
C GLU A 182 2.24 14.17 -35.57
N ASN A 183 1.60 13.01 -35.36
CA ASN A 183 0.98 12.25 -36.45
C ASN A 183 -0.07 13.09 -37.19
N LYS A 184 -0.93 13.82 -36.46
CA LYS A 184 -1.90 14.73 -37.08
C LYS A 184 -1.22 15.78 -37.95
N ARG A 185 -0.16 16.44 -37.43
CA ARG A 185 0.62 17.44 -38.18
C ARG A 185 1.27 16.84 -39.43
N LEU A 186 1.84 15.63 -39.33
CA LEU A 186 2.42 14.94 -40.48
C LEU A 186 1.37 14.58 -41.52
N THR A 187 0.19 14.13 -41.11
CA THR A 187 -0.93 13.87 -42.04
C THR A 187 -1.35 15.13 -42.78
N GLU A 188 -1.48 16.27 -42.10
CA GLU A 188 -1.81 17.56 -42.72
C GLU A 188 -0.71 18.02 -43.70
N ALA A 189 0.57 17.83 -43.34
CA ALA A 189 1.70 18.16 -44.21
C ALA A 189 1.73 17.29 -45.47
N ILE A 190 1.45 15.99 -45.34
CA ILE A 190 1.35 15.06 -46.46
C ILE A 190 0.21 15.49 -47.40
N GLN A 191 -0.98 15.76 -46.87
CA GLN A 191 -2.12 16.23 -47.69
C GLN A 191 -1.77 17.51 -48.46
N LYS A 192 -1.09 18.47 -47.82
CA LYS A 192 -0.64 19.70 -48.48
C LYS A 192 0.37 19.43 -49.59
N ALA A 193 1.32 18.51 -49.37
CA ALA A 193 2.31 18.12 -50.37
C ALA A 193 1.66 17.41 -51.57
N GLU A 194 0.66 16.55 -51.33
CA GLU A 194 -0.12 15.89 -52.37
C GLU A 194 -0.88 16.89 -53.24
N LEU A 195 -1.52 17.90 -52.64
CA LEU A 195 -2.17 18.99 -53.38
C LEU A 195 -1.18 19.80 -54.22
N MET A 196 -0.02 20.16 -53.65
CA MET A 196 1.02 20.89 -54.37
C MET A 196 1.54 20.10 -55.58
N LYS A 197 1.72 18.79 -55.42
CA LYS A 197 2.11 17.90 -56.52
C LYS A 197 1.10 17.94 -57.66
N ILE A 198 -0.20 17.94 -57.37
CA ILE A 198 -1.25 18.02 -58.39
C ILE A 198 -1.14 19.34 -59.17
N HIS A 199 -1.02 20.48 -58.48
CA HIS A 199 -0.86 21.78 -59.15
C HIS A 199 0.38 21.83 -60.04
N LEU A 200 1.53 21.36 -59.54
CA LEU A 200 2.76 21.33 -60.34
C LEU A 200 2.64 20.44 -61.58
N LEU A 201 1.90 19.33 -61.50
CA LEU A 201 1.63 18.49 -62.67
C LEU A 201 0.75 19.21 -63.70
N MET A 202 -0.24 20.00 -63.26
CA MET A 202 -1.05 20.82 -64.15
C MET A 202 -0.21 21.91 -64.84
N ASP A 203 0.64 22.61 -64.08
CA ASP A 203 1.54 23.63 -64.61
C ASP A 203 2.52 23.04 -65.64
N LEU A 204 3.06 21.84 -65.37
CA LEU A 204 3.93 21.12 -66.31
C LEU A 204 3.19 20.74 -67.60
N GLU A 205 1.95 20.28 -67.50
CA GLU A 205 1.14 19.95 -68.68
C GLU A 205 0.86 21.20 -69.53
N GLU A 206 0.55 22.34 -68.90
CA GLU A 206 0.36 23.61 -69.57
C GLU A 206 1.64 24.10 -70.25
N TYR A 207 2.78 24.00 -69.57
CA TYR A 207 4.07 24.37 -70.11
C TYR A 207 4.45 23.53 -71.34
N GLU A 208 4.24 22.21 -71.30
CA GLU A 208 4.50 21.36 -72.46
C GLU A 208 3.57 21.69 -73.65
N LYS A 209 2.27 21.98 -73.40
CA LYS A 209 1.36 22.51 -74.43
C LYS A 209 1.87 23.82 -75.04
N TYR A 210 2.34 24.75 -74.21
CA TYR A 210 2.92 26.02 -74.65
C TYR A 210 4.17 25.80 -75.52
N LYS A 211 5.09 24.94 -75.09
CA LYS A 211 6.34 24.62 -75.79
C LYS A 211 6.09 23.98 -77.16
N VAL A 212 5.09 23.12 -77.29
CA VAL A 212 4.65 22.57 -78.59
C VAL A 212 4.16 23.68 -79.52
N LYS A 213 3.31 24.59 -79.04
CA LYS A 213 2.83 25.76 -79.81
C LYS A 213 4.00 26.67 -80.24
N GLN A 214 4.95 26.93 -79.34
CA GLN A 214 6.12 27.75 -79.61
C GLN A 214 6.97 27.16 -80.74
N ARG A 215 7.25 25.86 -80.69
CA ARG A 215 7.98 25.15 -81.76
C ARG A 215 7.25 25.26 -83.11
N ALA A 216 5.93 25.10 -83.13
CA ALA A 216 5.13 25.25 -84.36
C ALA A 216 5.20 26.69 -84.91
N ASN A 217 5.09 27.69 -84.05
CA ASN A 217 5.22 29.10 -84.42
C ASN A 217 6.61 29.43 -84.96
N GLN A 218 7.67 28.89 -84.36
CA GLN A 218 9.04 29.06 -84.85
C GLN A 218 9.22 28.47 -86.26
N GLY A 219 8.62 27.31 -86.53
CA GLY A 219 8.57 26.72 -87.87
C GLY A 219 7.89 27.63 -88.90
N ARG A 220 6.73 28.21 -88.55
CA ARG A 220 6.02 29.18 -89.39
C ARG A 220 6.85 30.45 -89.65
N LEU A 221 7.48 31.00 -88.61
CA LEU A 221 8.31 32.20 -88.72
C LEU A 221 9.50 31.97 -89.66
N ASN A 222 10.16 30.81 -89.56
CA ASN A 222 11.26 30.45 -90.44
C ASN A 222 10.81 30.32 -91.91
N LYS A 223 9.60 29.80 -92.15
CA LYS A 223 9.00 29.73 -93.49
C LYS A 223 8.76 31.14 -94.07
N LEU A 224 8.10 32.01 -93.32
CA LEU A 224 7.86 33.41 -93.73
C LEU A 224 9.16 34.18 -94.00
N LYS A 225 10.20 33.96 -93.19
CA LYS A 225 11.52 34.58 -93.40
C LYS A 225 12.12 34.17 -94.75
N LYS A 226 12.01 32.89 -95.14
CA LYS A 226 12.47 32.41 -96.44
C LYS A 226 11.69 33.01 -97.59
N GLU A 227 10.36 33.04 -97.50
CA GLU A 227 9.48 33.62 -98.52
C GLU A 227 9.78 35.11 -98.76
N ARG A 228 9.92 35.89 -97.68
CA ARG A 228 10.30 37.31 -97.76
C ARG A 228 11.67 37.52 -98.40
N HIS A 229 12.64 36.66 -98.09
CA HIS A 229 13.97 36.73 -98.71
C HIS A 229 13.89 36.45 -100.21
N GLN A 230 13.14 35.44 -100.62
CA GLN A 230 12.91 35.11 -102.03
C GLN A 230 12.30 36.30 -102.79
N GLN A 231 11.25 36.91 -102.25
CA GLN A 231 10.61 38.08 -102.85
C GLN A 231 11.58 39.27 -102.97
N LYS A 232 12.47 39.45 -101.99
CA LYS A 232 13.48 40.52 -102.05
C LYS A 232 14.47 40.30 -103.19
N VAL A 233 14.98 39.07 -103.34
CA VAL A 233 15.93 38.71 -104.41
C VAL A 233 15.30 38.89 -105.79
N GLU A 234 14.07 38.43 -105.97
CA GLU A 234 13.33 38.59 -107.23
C GLU A 234 13.16 40.06 -107.62
N LYS A 235 12.83 40.93 -106.66
CA LYS A 235 12.73 42.38 -106.90
C LYS A 235 14.07 43.00 -107.31
N GLU A 236 15.19 42.61 -106.68
CA GLU A 236 16.52 43.15 -107.01
C GLU A 236 16.95 42.77 -108.44
N LEU A 237 16.67 41.56 -108.90
CA LEU A 237 16.96 41.10 -110.27
C LEU A 237 16.19 41.88 -111.35
N LEU A 238 14.92 42.20 -111.11
CA LEU A 238 14.08 42.95 -112.06
C LEU A 238 14.56 44.39 -112.30
N LEU A 239 15.24 45.03 -111.35
CA LEU A 239 15.68 46.42 -111.49
C LEU A 239 16.92 46.60 -112.38
N GLN A 240 17.75 45.56 -112.58
CA GLN A 240 19.01 45.69 -113.34
C GLN A 240 18.86 45.59 -114.86
N ALA A 241 17.69 45.21 -115.39
CA ALA A 241 17.51 44.87 -116.81
C ALA A 241 16.96 46.00 -117.70
N ASN A 242 16.88 47.25 -117.23
CA ASN A 242 16.04 48.28 -117.86
C ASN A 242 16.73 49.30 -118.79
N TYR A 243 18.05 49.31 -118.94
CA TYR A 243 18.74 50.28 -119.80
C TYR A 243 19.64 49.56 -120.80
N THR A 244 19.49 49.88 -122.08
CA THR A 244 20.16 49.18 -123.19
C THR A 244 21.19 50.03 -123.92
N SER A 245 21.12 51.36 -123.76
CA SER A 245 22.01 52.32 -124.41
C SER A 245 23.29 52.63 -123.62
N PHE A 246 23.34 52.25 -122.34
CA PHE A 246 24.51 52.37 -121.49
C PHE A 246 24.56 51.24 -120.46
N GLU A 247 25.76 50.93 -119.99
CA GLU A 247 25.96 50.06 -118.83
C GLU A 247 26.04 50.93 -117.58
N SER A 248 25.41 50.47 -116.49
CA SER A 248 25.50 51.17 -115.21
C SER A 248 25.75 50.23 -114.04
N LEU A 249 26.56 50.72 -113.11
CA LEU A 249 26.74 50.11 -111.80
C LEU A 249 26.39 51.15 -110.74
N VAL A 250 25.35 50.85 -109.95
CA VAL A 250 24.90 51.71 -108.86
C VAL A 250 25.25 51.08 -107.53
N LEU A 251 26.04 51.78 -106.72
CA LEU A 251 26.39 51.42 -105.36
C LEU A 251 25.67 52.36 -104.39
N ASN A 252 24.80 51.79 -103.56
CA ASN A 252 24.11 52.52 -102.50
C ASN A 252 24.85 52.32 -101.17
N LEU A 253 25.53 53.36 -100.69
CA LEU A 253 26.21 53.34 -99.40
C LEU A 253 25.29 53.92 -98.32
N SER A 254 24.71 53.02 -97.51
CA SER A 254 23.89 53.38 -96.35
C SER A 254 24.60 53.03 -95.04
N HIS A 255 24.59 53.95 -94.06
CA HIS A 255 25.14 53.70 -92.73
C HIS A 255 24.20 52.80 -91.91
N THR A 256 24.67 51.67 -91.42
CA THR A 256 23.86 50.64 -90.75
C THR A 256 23.25 51.07 -89.41
N GLU A 257 23.76 52.13 -88.79
CA GLU A 257 23.37 52.53 -87.42
C GLU A 257 22.60 53.86 -87.33
N SER A 258 22.34 54.55 -88.44
CA SER A 258 21.58 55.81 -88.44
C SER A 258 20.40 55.75 -89.39
N LYS A 259 19.17 55.76 -88.84
CA LYS A 259 17.92 55.77 -89.61
C LYS A 259 17.62 57.11 -90.28
N THR A 260 18.43 58.14 -90.03
CA THR A 260 18.18 59.52 -90.48
C THR A 260 19.12 59.99 -91.58
N CYS A 261 20.09 59.18 -92.00
CA CYS A 261 21.05 59.56 -93.03
C CYS A 261 20.63 59.00 -94.39
N GLN A 262 20.35 59.87 -95.37
CA GLN A 262 20.11 59.46 -96.76
C GLN A 262 21.35 58.74 -97.33
N PRO A 263 21.17 57.67 -98.12
CA PRO A 263 22.28 56.89 -98.66
C PRO A 263 23.10 57.74 -99.63
N VAL A 264 24.42 57.57 -99.64
CA VAL A 264 25.26 58.16 -100.69
C VAL A 264 25.25 57.21 -101.89
N ILE A 265 24.82 57.71 -103.04
CA ILE A 265 24.70 56.93 -104.27
C ILE A 265 25.89 57.22 -105.16
N PHE A 266 26.62 56.16 -105.53
CA PHE A 266 27.66 56.21 -106.55
C PHE A 266 27.16 55.47 -107.78
N ALA A 267 27.00 56.18 -108.89
CA ALA A 267 26.65 55.61 -110.18
C ALA A 267 27.85 55.70 -111.11
N ILE A 268 28.27 54.56 -111.65
CA ILE A 268 29.26 54.47 -112.71
C ILE A 268 28.52 54.20 -114.01
N ILE A 269 28.70 55.04 -115.02
CA ILE A 269 28.05 54.90 -116.33
C ILE A 269 29.12 54.68 -117.40
N TYR A 270 28.89 53.72 -118.29
CA TYR A 270 29.65 53.58 -119.53
C TYR A 270 28.67 53.63 -120.70
N ARG A 271 28.80 54.65 -121.54
CA ARG A 271 28.03 54.78 -122.77
C ARG A 271 28.92 54.40 -123.97
N PRO A 272 28.63 53.31 -124.70
CA PRO A 272 29.32 53.01 -125.95
C PRO A 272 29.00 54.03 -127.06
N PRO A 273 29.86 54.22 -128.07
CA PRO A 273 29.56 55.09 -129.22
C PRO A 273 28.30 54.61 -129.96
N GLY A 274 27.35 55.51 -130.20
CA GLY A 274 26.06 55.15 -130.83
C GLY A 274 25.07 56.31 -130.92
N PRO A 275 23.82 56.04 -131.33
CA PRO A 275 22.74 57.04 -131.36
C PRO A 275 22.57 57.70 -130.00
N TYR A 276 22.30 59.01 -129.97
CA TYR A 276 22.20 59.73 -128.69
C TYR A 276 20.76 59.93 -128.18
N SER A 277 19.75 59.76 -129.04
CA SER A 277 18.34 59.96 -128.65
C SER A 277 17.86 58.95 -127.62
N GLU A 278 18.18 57.67 -127.81
CA GLU A 278 17.84 56.60 -126.87
C GLU A 278 18.59 56.76 -125.55
N PHE A 279 19.88 57.11 -125.65
CA PHE A 279 20.71 57.39 -124.49
C PHE A 279 20.16 58.52 -123.62
N LEU A 280 19.80 59.66 -124.20
CA LEU A 280 19.30 60.79 -123.41
C LEU A 280 17.95 60.47 -122.74
N ALA A 281 17.08 59.70 -123.40
CA ALA A 281 15.82 59.27 -122.82
C ALA A 281 16.03 58.30 -121.64
N GLU A 282 16.83 57.26 -121.85
CA GLU A 282 17.15 56.28 -120.79
C GLU A 282 17.94 56.93 -119.64
N LEU A 283 18.91 57.79 -119.94
CA LEU A 283 19.68 58.52 -118.93
C LEU A 283 18.78 59.46 -118.12
N SER A 284 17.82 60.14 -118.76
CA SER A 284 16.87 61.00 -118.06
C SER A 284 16.04 60.20 -117.04
N GLU A 285 15.51 59.05 -117.44
CA GLU A 285 14.77 58.18 -116.52
C GLU A 285 15.67 57.64 -115.39
N PHE A 286 16.88 57.23 -115.74
CA PHE A 286 17.86 56.74 -114.77
C PHE A 286 18.22 57.79 -113.72
N ILE A 287 18.56 59.02 -114.13
CA ILE A 287 18.90 60.11 -113.22
C ILE A 287 17.70 60.46 -112.34
N LEU A 288 16.48 60.52 -112.89
CA LEU A 288 15.27 60.75 -112.08
C LEU A 288 15.10 59.68 -111.00
N ASN A 289 15.31 58.41 -111.33
CA ASN A 289 15.24 57.31 -110.38
C ASN A 289 16.30 57.42 -109.26
N LEU A 290 17.51 57.90 -109.58
CA LEU A 290 18.55 58.16 -108.58
C LEU A 290 18.15 59.31 -107.63
N VAL A 291 17.66 60.42 -108.19
CA VAL A 291 17.26 61.62 -107.41
C VAL A 291 16.06 61.36 -106.51
N LEU A 292 15.15 60.46 -106.91
CA LEU A 292 14.08 59.98 -106.02
C LEU A 292 14.61 59.19 -104.82
N SER A 293 15.82 58.63 -104.93
CA SER A 293 16.40 57.75 -103.91
C SER A 293 17.32 58.50 -102.93
N SER A 294 18.02 59.55 -103.39
CA SER A 294 18.91 60.38 -102.56
C SER A 294 19.19 61.74 -103.20
N ASP A 295 19.53 62.72 -102.38
CA ASP A 295 20.09 64.01 -102.80
C ASP A 295 21.63 63.99 -102.91
N LYS A 296 22.29 62.95 -102.39
CA LYS A 296 23.75 62.77 -102.41
C LYS A 296 24.15 61.76 -103.46
N ILE A 297 24.28 62.24 -104.71
CA ILE A 297 24.58 61.39 -105.86
C ILE A 297 25.88 61.85 -106.50
N LEU A 298 26.78 60.90 -106.75
CA LEU A 298 27.93 61.09 -107.62
C LEU A 298 27.78 60.18 -108.83
N ILE A 299 27.69 60.79 -110.02
CA ILE A 299 27.71 60.08 -111.29
C ILE A 299 29.08 60.29 -111.92
N VAL A 300 29.76 59.19 -112.22
CA VAL A 300 31.05 59.19 -112.93
C VAL A 300 30.95 58.22 -114.09
N GLY A 301 31.67 58.49 -115.16
CA GLY A 301 31.55 57.62 -116.31
C GLY A 301 32.33 58.06 -117.52
N ASP A 302 32.46 57.13 -118.45
CA ASP A 302 32.85 57.44 -119.82
C ASP A 302 31.57 57.52 -120.66
N PHE A 303 31.20 58.75 -120.97
CA PHE A 303 30.00 59.04 -121.74
C PHE A 303 30.27 59.06 -123.25
N ASN A 304 31.52 59.05 -123.71
CA ASN A 304 31.86 59.27 -125.12
C ASN A 304 31.17 60.52 -125.72
N ILE A 305 31.16 61.64 -124.96
CA ILE A 305 30.59 62.95 -125.37
C ILE A 305 31.69 64.01 -125.32
N HIS A 306 31.76 64.85 -126.37
CA HIS A 306 32.70 65.97 -126.42
C HIS A 306 32.05 67.26 -125.91
N VAL A 307 32.04 67.44 -124.59
CA VAL A 307 31.36 68.57 -123.93
C VAL A 307 32.00 69.92 -124.28
N ASP A 308 33.30 69.96 -124.56
CA ASP A 308 34.07 71.20 -124.84
C ASP A 308 33.80 71.82 -126.22
N LYS A 309 32.98 71.18 -127.07
CA LYS A 309 32.63 71.70 -128.39
C LYS A 309 31.25 72.35 -128.36
N ASP A 310 31.21 73.67 -128.27
CA ASP A 310 29.98 74.50 -128.30
C ASP A 310 29.11 74.31 -129.56
N SER A 311 29.58 73.56 -130.57
CA SER A 311 28.89 73.28 -131.83
C SER A 311 28.23 71.89 -131.92
N ASP A 312 28.24 71.06 -130.86
CA ASP A 312 27.64 69.71 -130.89
C ASP A 312 26.25 69.66 -130.22
N SER A 313 25.24 69.21 -130.97
CA SER A 313 23.86 69.01 -130.52
C SER A 313 23.74 68.03 -129.34
N LEU A 314 24.58 66.99 -129.29
CA LEU A 314 24.56 66.01 -128.20
C LEU A 314 25.06 66.64 -126.90
N SER A 315 26.16 67.37 -126.96
CA SER A 315 26.71 68.06 -125.79
C SER A 315 25.73 69.07 -125.22
N SER A 316 25.06 69.86 -126.08
CA SER A 316 24.03 70.81 -125.64
C SER A 316 22.82 70.10 -125.00
N ALA A 317 22.33 69.01 -125.59
CA ALA A 317 21.18 68.27 -125.05
C ALA A 317 21.53 67.52 -123.75
N PHE A 318 22.73 66.96 -123.65
CA PHE A 318 23.24 66.33 -122.44
C PHE A 318 23.40 67.35 -121.31
N MET A 319 24.06 68.49 -121.57
CA MET A 319 24.20 69.55 -120.56
C MET A 319 22.83 70.09 -120.12
N SER A 320 21.89 70.30 -121.06
CA SER A 320 20.53 70.71 -120.72
C SER A 320 19.82 69.69 -119.82
N LEU A 321 20.04 68.39 -120.02
CA LEU A 321 19.48 67.35 -119.17
C LEU A 321 20.09 67.40 -117.76
N ILE A 322 21.42 67.43 -117.67
CA ILE A 322 22.17 67.50 -116.40
C ILE A 322 21.77 68.75 -115.60
N ASP A 323 21.73 69.92 -116.25
CA ASP A 323 21.33 71.19 -115.65
C ASP A 323 19.86 71.18 -115.21
N SER A 324 18.96 70.56 -115.99
CA SER A 324 17.52 70.51 -115.66
C SER A 324 17.24 69.78 -114.34
N VAL A 325 18.10 68.84 -113.97
CA VAL A 325 17.99 68.06 -112.72
C VAL A 325 18.86 68.66 -111.61
N GLY A 326 19.63 69.72 -111.91
CA GLY A 326 20.48 70.41 -110.93
C GLY A 326 21.79 69.68 -110.62
N PHE A 327 22.24 68.79 -111.51
CA PHE A 327 23.59 68.22 -111.43
C PHE A 327 24.61 69.25 -111.95
N PHE A 328 25.82 69.21 -111.39
CA PHE A 328 26.92 70.07 -111.82
C PHE A 328 28.06 69.22 -112.35
N GLN A 329 28.54 69.53 -113.55
CA GLN A 329 29.73 68.91 -114.08
C GLN A 329 30.98 69.49 -113.40
N THR A 330 31.76 68.63 -112.74
CA THR A 330 32.95 69.06 -111.97
C THR A 330 34.22 69.13 -112.82
N ILE A 331 34.32 68.32 -113.87
CA ILE A 331 35.51 68.25 -114.73
C ILE A 331 35.31 69.21 -115.92
N ASN A 332 36.09 70.30 -115.92
CA ASN A 332 36.06 71.36 -116.94
C ASN A 332 37.32 71.36 -117.82
N GLU A 333 38.08 70.26 -117.80
CA GLU A 333 39.29 70.09 -118.61
C GLU A 333 39.13 68.86 -119.50
N ALA A 334 39.79 68.87 -120.66
CA ALA A 334 39.78 67.76 -121.61
C ALA A 334 40.26 66.45 -120.93
N THR A 335 39.37 65.46 -120.85
CA THR A 335 39.66 64.13 -120.28
C THR A 335 40.46 63.24 -121.23
N HIS A 336 40.46 63.58 -122.52
CA HIS A 336 41.27 62.96 -123.57
C HIS A 336 41.82 64.04 -124.48
N ARG A 337 43.14 64.01 -124.78
CA ARG A 337 43.77 64.84 -125.81
C ARG A 337 44.23 63.93 -126.94
N LEU A 338 43.84 64.25 -128.19
CA LEU A 338 44.42 63.63 -129.37
C LEU A 338 45.90 64.04 -129.43
N ASN A 339 46.80 63.06 -129.30
CA ASN A 339 48.21 63.24 -129.62
C ASN A 339 48.45 62.97 -131.11
#